data_AF-A0A960GIB1-F1
#
_entry.id   AF-A0A960GIB1-F1
#
_cell.length_a   1.000
_cell.length_b   1.000
_cell.length_c   1.000
_cell.angle_alpha   90.00
_cell.angle_beta   90.00
_cell.angle_gamma   90.00
#
_symmetry.space_group_name_H-M   'P 1'
#
loop_
_entity.id
_entity.type
_entity.pdbx_description
1 polymer ?
#
loop_
_entity_poly.entity_id
_entity_poly.type
_entity_poly.pdbx_seq_one_letter_code
_entity_poly.pdbx_strand_id
1 'polypeptide(L)' 'MITTLEVEADSPQSAREMAISQANAMGYTRIEAVFTTPLGDRRYKVQMTVTR' A
#
# COMPACT_ATOMS: atom_id res chain seq x y z
N MET A 1 -11.07 -7.12 -4.27
CA MET A 1 -10.33 -6.57 -5.43
C MET A 1 -8.86 -6.48 -5.07
N ILE A 2 -7.93 -6.76 -5.98
CA ILE A 2 -6.50 -6.53 -5.74
C ILE A 2 -6.14 -5.16 -6.31
N THR A 3 -5.53 -4.30 -5.51
CA THR A 3 -4.97 -3.01 -5.94
C THR A 3 -3.50 -2.95 -5.58
N THR A 4 -2.74 -2.12 -6.30
CA THR A 4 -1.31 -1.93 -6.10
C THR A 4 -1.00 -0.45 -6.09
N LEU A 5 -0.21 -0.02 -5.11
CA LEU A 5 0.26 1.36 -4.97
C LEU A 5 1.78 1.37 -4.90
N GLU A 6 2.40 2.29 -5.62
CA GLU A 6 3.83 2.57 -5.47
C GLU A 6 4.00 3.81 -4.60
N VAL A 7 4.87 3.70 -3.60
CA VAL A 7 5.08 4.74 -2.61
C VAL A 7 6.57 4.91 -2.31
N GLU A 8 7.00 6.15 -2.12
CA GLU A 8 8.31 6.45 -1.53
C GLU A 8 8.20 6.59 -0.02
N ALA A 9 8.98 5.81 0.73
CA ALA A 9 8.99 5.83 2.18
C ALA A 9 10.39 5.51 2.74
N ASP A 10 10.63 5.85 4.00
CA ASP A 10 11.89 5.54 4.67
C ASP A 10 11.99 4.06 5.09
N SER A 11 10.85 3.37 5.20
CA SER A 11 10.80 1.97 5.64
C SER A 11 9.61 1.21 5.02
N PRO A 12 9.66 -0.14 5.01
CA PRO A 12 8.52 -0.95 4.56
C PRO A 12 7.23 -0.71 5.36
N GLN A 13 7.36 -0.35 6.64
CA GLN A 13 6.23 -0.10 7.53
C GLN A 13 5.58 1.25 7.21
N SER A 14 6.39 2.29 7.00
CA SER A 14 5.93 3.60 6.54
C SER A 14 5.26 3.51 5.16
N ALA A 15 5.83 2.71 4.23
CA ALA A 15 5.23 2.45 2.93
C ALA A 15 3.84 1.79 3.05
N ARG A 16 3.70 0.81 3.94
CA ARG A 16 2.43 0.14 4.21
C ARG A 16 1.38 1.12 4.73
N GLU A 17 1.73 1.96 5.72
CA GLU A 17 0.80 2.94 6.31
C GLU A 17 0.36 3.99 5.28
N MET A 18 1.29 4.50 4.47
CA MET A 18 0.98 5.43 3.39
C MET A 18 0.04 4.82 2.35
N ALA A 19 0.32 3.59 1.91
CA ALA A 19 -0.51 2.91 0.93
C ALA A 19 -1.91 2.60 1.47
N ILE A 20 -2.04 2.25 2.76
CA ILE A 20 -3.35 2.08 3.43
C ILE A 20 -4.11 3.40 3.46
N SER A 21 -3.45 4.49 3.82
CA SER A 21 -4.05 5.83 3.84
C SER A 21 -4.57 6.24 2.46
N GLN A 22 -3.77 6.03 1.41
CA GLN A 22 -4.18 6.26 0.03
C GLN A 22 -5.35 5.38 -0.39
N ALA A 23 -5.35 4.09 -0.04
CA ALA A 23 -6.46 3.19 -0.36
C ALA A 23 -7.78 3.63 0.28
N ASN A 24 -7.73 4.09 1.55
CA ASN A 24 -8.90 4.65 2.22
C ASN A 24 -9.39 5.94 1.53
N ALA A 25 -8.47 6.81 1.10
CA ALA A 25 -8.81 8.01 0.33
C ALA A 25 -9.42 7.71 -1.06
N MET A 26 -9.09 6.55 -1.64
CA MET A 26 -9.71 6.03 -2.87
C MET A 26 -11.09 5.39 -2.63
N GLY A 27 -11.58 5.38 -1.38
CA GLY A 27 -12.90 4.85 -1.02
C GLY A 27 -12.92 3.34 -0.78
N TYR A 28 -11.77 2.69 -0.57
CA TYR A 28 -11.74 1.31 -0.11
C TYR A 28 -12.00 1.28 1.41
N THR A 29 -12.94 0.44 1.84
CA THR A 29 -13.45 0.42 3.23
C THR A 29 -12.85 -0.70 4.08
N ARG A 30 -12.30 -1.74 3.45
CA ARG A 30 -11.67 -2.88 4.14
C ARG A 30 -10.45 -3.34 3.37
N ILE A 31 -9.38 -3.60 4.13
CA ILE A 31 -8.08 -4.06 3.64
C ILE A 31 -7.78 -5.39 4.33
N GLU A 32 -7.71 -6.47 3.56
CA GLU A 32 -7.62 -7.84 4.09
C GLU A 32 -6.19 -8.39 4.09
N ALA A 33 -5.41 -8.01 3.09
CA ALA A 33 -4.01 -8.41 2.97
C ALA A 33 -3.20 -7.24 2.41
N VAL A 34 -1.95 -7.09 2.89
CA VAL A 34 -1.01 -6.08 2.42
C VAL A 34 0.37 -6.70 2.29
N PHE A 35 0.94 -6.62 1.10
CA PHE A 35 2.27 -7.12 0.76
C PHE A 35 3.13 -5.96 0.27
N THR A 36 4.18 -5.65 1.01
CA THR A 36 5.12 -4.57 0.66
C THR A 36 6.38 -5.18 0.05
N THR A 37 6.70 -4.80 -1.19
CA THR A 37 7.90 -5.24 -1.91
C THR A 37 8.82 -4.03 -2.12
N PRO A 38 10.09 -4.05 -1.68
CA PRO A 38 11.03 -2.99 -1.99
C PRO A 38 11.38 -3.00 -3.48
N LEU A 39 11.40 -1.82 -4.11
CA LEU A 39 11.80 -1.61 -5.51
C LEU A 39 13.19 -0.95 -5.64
N GLY A 40 13.85 -0.65 -4.52
CA GLY A 40 15.11 0.10 -4.46
C GLY A 40 14.88 1.58 -4.13
N ASP A 41 15.92 2.28 -3.67
CA ASP A 41 15.93 3.72 -3.35
C ASP A 41 14.61 4.26 -2.78
N ARG A 42 14.27 3.84 -1.55
CA ARG A 42 13.07 4.28 -0.81
C ARG A 42 11.73 4.00 -1.50
N ARG A 43 11.70 3.35 -2.66
CA ARG A 43 10.46 2.99 -3.37
C ARG A 43 9.98 1.61 -2.95
N TYR A 44 8.67 1.50 -2.76
CA TYR A 44 8.00 0.28 -2.38
C TYR A 44 6.75 0.09 -3.23
N LYS A 45 6.55 -1.15 -3.67
CA LYS A 45 5.30 -1.62 -4.25
C LYS A 45 4.46 -2.24 -3.15
N VAL A 46 3.30 -1.68 -2.87
CA VAL A 46 2.35 -2.20 -1.89
C VAL A 46 1.16 -2.79 -2.63
N GLN A 47 1.07 -4.12 -2.63
CA GLN A 47 -0.07 -4.84 -3.15
C GLN A 47 -1.05 -5.14 -2.02
N MET A 48 -2.34 -4.92 -2.25
CA MET A 48 -3.35 -5.11 -1.21
C MET A 48 -4.66 -5.66 -1.76
N THR A 49 -5.31 -6.48 -0.94
CA THR A 49 -6.67 -6.98 -1.20
C THR A 49 -7.65 -6.08 -0.48
N VAL A 50 -8.50 -5.40 -1.24
CA VAL A 50 -9.42 -4.37 -0.76
C VAL A 50 -10.86 -4.64 -1.19
N THR A 51 -11.81 -4.14 -0.41
CA THR A 51 -13.22 -4.01 -0.81
C THR A 51 -13.65 -2.55 -0.74
N ARG A 52 -14.63 -2.18 -1.56
CA ARG A 52 -15.34 -0.90 -1.45
C ARG A 52 -16.55 -1.12 -0.56
#